data_AF-A0A1Y5TLU4-F1
#
_entry.id   AF-A0A1Y5TLU4-F1
#
_cell.length_a   1.000
_cell.length_b   1.000
_cell.length_c   1.000
_cell.angle_alpha   90.00
_cell.angle_beta   90.00
_cell.angle_gamma   90.00
#
_symmetry.space_group_name_H-M   'P 1'
#
loop_
_entity.id
_entity.type
_entity.pdbx_description
1 polymer ?
#
loop_
_entity_poly.entity_id
_entity_poly.type
_entity_poly.pdbx_seq_one_letter_code
_entity_poly.pdbx_strand_id
1 'polypeptide(L)'
;MTDATAGPRPNSDAGGKDKPSGPMLAADGTSLKSSLARSMRRQKIKALLLVAPLLIFIMITFIIPIGQMLFRSVENQIVSDTLPRTVVALDSWDAESGDPPSQAVFAAMARDMVVATELNNHTSLGSRLNYETTGLSSLFRQAGREVDDFGEDHTDAFEEIDPLWVEPATWVTMFASDNWVEAHAEWAERAEAAGFGFDELPPPFEFSEGVQEPLPRTSAMFADFARVLRVEDEETPAEEEPWNIVYLSLYEDLAADPSAPSAYDGETRALLEEALAITDTMGPFDYQAAFEEIDEDWLGYDLWSTIQTFSPSYTPGYFLASIDRQLTPDGVEVVDDDRKIYGTLFLRTMVMSLMITFSCILLGYPVAWLLANLPMRTANVLMILVLLPFWTSLLVRTSAWKVLLQQQGVINDLLVWLGLVNDASRLALINNQTGTIIAMTHILLPFMILPLYSVMKTVPPSYLRAAKSLGATNWTAFWRVYFPQSVPGIGAGSILVFILSIGYYITPEIVGGTKGVFISNRIAYHISSSLNWGLAAALGSILLALVLVLYWLYDRIVGIDNVNLGG
;
A
#
# COMPACT_ATOMS: atom_id res chain seq x y z
N MET A 1 65.65 5.51 -53.03
CA MET A 1 64.70 4.54 -53.62
C MET A 1 63.32 4.88 -53.03
N THR A 2 62.66 6.01 -53.31
CA THR A 2 62.04 6.53 -54.57
C THR A 2 61.08 5.54 -55.23
N ASP A 3 59.88 5.86 -55.69
CA ASP A 3 58.94 7.00 -55.57
C ASP A 3 57.64 6.57 -56.31
N ALA A 4 56.51 7.21 -55.99
CA ALA A 4 55.31 7.47 -56.79
C ALA A 4 54.45 6.35 -57.43
N THR A 5 53.12 6.42 -57.16
CA THR A 5 51.99 6.51 -58.13
C THR A 5 50.64 6.40 -57.37
N ALA A 6 49.98 7.50 -57.02
CA ALA A 6 48.96 8.26 -57.79
C ALA A 6 47.57 7.59 -57.87
N GLY A 7 46.61 8.15 -57.12
CA GLY A 7 45.15 7.98 -57.30
C GLY A 7 44.45 9.35 -57.20
N PRO A 8 43.31 9.56 -57.88
CA PRO A 8 42.94 10.86 -58.45
C PRO A 8 42.25 11.82 -57.46
N ARG A 9 42.51 13.13 -57.62
CA ARG A 9 41.79 14.22 -56.94
C ARG A 9 40.42 14.45 -57.58
N PRO A 10 39.39 14.85 -56.81
CA PRO A 10 38.09 15.20 -57.38
C PRO A 10 38.19 16.53 -58.13
N ASN A 11 37.65 16.53 -59.34
CA ASN A 11 37.56 17.67 -60.24
C ASN A 11 36.51 18.66 -59.70
N SER A 12 36.95 19.83 -59.23
CA SER A 12 36.10 20.98 -58.97
C SER A 12 36.01 21.82 -60.25
N ASP A 13 34.93 21.64 -61.02
CA ASP A 13 34.20 22.70 -61.73
C ASP A 13 33.33 22.12 -62.84
N ALA A 14 32.03 22.03 -62.56
CA ALA A 14 30.98 22.08 -63.56
C ALA A 14 29.75 22.73 -62.92
N GLY A 15 29.59 24.03 -63.18
CA GLY A 15 28.35 24.73 -62.91
C GLY A 15 27.23 24.21 -63.80
N GLY A 16 26.11 23.86 -63.20
CA GLY A 16 24.88 23.49 -63.89
C GLY A 16 23.73 23.57 -62.90
N LYS A 17 22.88 24.58 -63.07
CA LYS A 17 21.62 24.73 -62.33
C LYS A 17 20.74 23.50 -62.56
N ASP A 18 20.48 22.75 -61.50
CA ASP A 18 19.18 22.12 -61.21
C ASP A 18 19.31 21.42 -59.85
N LYS A 19 18.94 22.11 -58.77
CA LYS A 19 18.54 21.40 -57.55
C LYS A 19 17.16 20.83 -57.87
N PRO A 20 16.95 19.50 -57.96
CA PRO A 20 15.61 18.98 -58.08
C PRO A 20 14.85 19.36 -56.81
N SER A 21 13.95 20.34 -56.90
CA SER A 21 13.04 20.73 -55.82
C SER A 21 11.85 19.77 -55.72
N GLY A 22 12.09 18.49 -56.01
CA GLY A 22 11.13 17.40 -55.90
C GLY A 22 11.50 16.51 -54.71
N PRO A 23 10.52 15.87 -54.05
CA PRO A 23 10.81 14.96 -52.95
C PRO A 23 11.77 13.87 -53.42
N MET A 24 12.91 13.70 -52.73
CA MET A 24 13.82 12.59 -53.01
C MET A 24 13.00 11.29 -52.96
N LEU A 25 13.04 10.49 -54.02
CA LEU A 25 12.28 9.25 -54.13
C LEU A 25 13.20 8.05 -53.84
N ALA A 26 12.66 7.00 -53.23
CA ALA A 26 13.31 5.71 -53.12
C ALA A 26 13.28 4.99 -54.49
N ALA A 27 14.01 3.87 -54.60
CA ALA A 27 14.13 3.10 -55.85
C ALA A 27 12.80 2.57 -56.42
N ASP A 28 11.72 2.63 -55.63
CA ASP A 28 10.35 2.24 -55.96
C ASP A 28 9.43 3.42 -56.33
N GLY A 29 9.95 4.64 -56.43
CA GLY A 29 9.20 5.84 -56.79
C GLY A 29 8.39 6.47 -55.63
N THR A 30 8.46 5.91 -54.41
CA THR A 30 7.83 6.50 -53.23
C THR A 30 8.73 7.56 -52.59
N SER A 31 8.16 8.55 -51.89
CA SER A 31 8.99 9.56 -51.20
C SER A 31 9.92 8.89 -50.17
N LEU A 32 11.21 9.21 -50.21
CA LEU A 32 12.25 8.66 -49.33
C LEU A 32 11.85 8.81 -47.85
N LYS A 33 11.22 9.94 -47.49
CA LYS A 33 10.69 10.19 -46.14
C LYS A 33 9.65 9.15 -45.72
N SER A 34 8.76 8.74 -46.62
CA SER A 34 7.72 7.74 -46.34
C SER A 34 8.27 6.31 -46.24
N SER A 35 9.23 5.96 -47.10
CA SER A 35 9.91 4.66 -47.08
C SER A 35 10.79 4.50 -45.83
N LEU A 36 11.53 5.56 -45.47
CA LEU A 36 12.38 5.60 -44.29
C LEU A 36 11.57 5.62 -42.98
N ALA A 37 10.42 6.31 -42.94
CA ALA A 37 9.51 6.22 -41.81
C ALA A 37 8.94 4.79 -41.61
N ARG A 38 8.64 4.09 -42.71
CA ARG A 38 8.12 2.71 -42.68
C ARG A 38 9.18 1.70 -42.25
N SER A 39 10.43 1.84 -42.72
CA SER A 39 11.55 1.00 -42.27
C SER A 39 11.90 1.26 -40.81
N MET A 40 11.96 2.53 -40.39
CA MET A 40 12.20 2.92 -38.99
C MET A 40 11.11 2.40 -38.06
N ARG A 41 9.84 2.42 -38.46
CA ARG A 41 8.74 1.87 -37.65
C ARG A 41 8.87 0.35 -37.49
N ARG A 42 9.25 -0.38 -38.55
CA ARG A 42 9.52 -1.84 -38.46
C ARG A 42 10.72 -2.14 -37.57
N GLN A 43 11.79 -1.36 -37.65
CA GLN A 43 12.95 -1.52 -36.77
C GLN A 43 12.60 -1.19 -35.30
N LYS A 44 11.86 -0.10 -35.04
CA LYS A 44 11.37 0.24 -33.69
C LYS A 44 10.47 -0.84 -33.11
N ILE A 45 9.52 -1.37 -33.90
CA ILE A 45 8.65 -2.48 -33.46
C ILE A 45 9.47 -3.73 -33.16
N LYS A 46 10.44 -4.11 -34.00
CA LYS A 46 11.32 -5.25 -33.71
C LYS A 46 12.15 -5.05 -32.44
N ALA A 47 12.72 -3.86 -32.24
CA ALA A 47 13.44 -3.52 -31.02
C ALA A 47 12.53 -3.59 -29.79
N LEU A 48 11.30 -3.07 -29.90
CA LEU A 48 10.32 -3.10 -28.81
C LEU A 48 9.86 -4.54 -28.51
N LEU A 49 9.64 -5.38 -29.52
CA LEU A 49 9.29 -6.80 -29.33
C LEU A 49 10.41 -7.61 -28.67
N LEU A 50 11.68 -7.27 -28.92
CA LEU A 50 12.81 -7.93 -28.26
C LEU A 50 12.90 -7.59 -26.77
N VAL A 51 12.48 -6.39 -26.38
CA VAL A 51 12.50 -5.93 -24.97
C VAL A 51 11.14 -6.15 -24.27
N ALA A 52 10.06 -6.38 -25.03
CA ALA A 52 8.70 -6.51 -24.52
C ALA A 52 8.54 -7.59 -23.43
N PRO A 53 9.11 -8.81 -23.55
CA PRO A 53 8.97 -9.81 -22.49
C PRO A 53 9.52 -9.33 -21.14
N LEU A 54 10.67 -8.65 -21.16
CA LEU A 54 11.27 -8.08 -19.95
C LEU A 54 10.43 -6.91 -19.39
N LEU A 55 9.94 -6.03 -20.27
CA LEU A 55 9.07 -4.92 -19.85
C LEU A 55 7.75 -5.41 -19.28
N ILE A 56 7.13 -6.42 -19.89
CA ILE A 56 5.90 -7.05 -19.38
C ILE A 56 6.16 -7.69 -18.03
N PHE A 57 7.27 -8.43 -17.89
CA PHE A 57 7.67 -9.00 -16.61
C PHE A 57 7.83 -7.92 -15.54
N ILE A 58 8.54 -6.82 -15.83
CA ILE A 58 8.70 -5.69 -14.90
C ILE A 58 7.35 -5.02 -14.59
N MET A 59 6.49 -4.86 -15.59
CA MET A 59 5.17 -4.26 -15.42
C MET A 59 4.33 -5.08 -14.44
N ILE A 60 4.27 -6.40 -14.63
CA ILE A 60 3.47 -7.32 -13.82
C ILE A 60 4.06 -7.52 -12.42
N THR A 61 5.38 -7.65 -12.30
CA THR A 61 6.01 -8.01 -11.02
C THR A 61 6.37 -6.83 -10.14
N PHE A 62 6.53 -5.63 -10.70
CA PHE A 62 6.92 -4.43 -9.95
C PHE A 62 5.94 -3.28 -10.13
N ILE A 63 5.66 -2.84 -11.36
CA ILE A 63 4.91 -1.59 -11.58
C ILE A 63 3.45 -1.72 -11.13
N ILE A 64 2.77 -2.80 -11.50
CA ILE A 64 1.36 -3.04 -11.12
C ILE A 64 1.22 -3.20 -9.60
N PRO A 65 2.00 -4.08 -8.91
CA PRO A 65 1.92 -4.19 -7.45
C PRO A 65 2.25 -2.89 -6.72
N ILE A 66 3.23 -2.12 -7.19
CA ILE A 66 3.53 -0.80 -6.62
C ILE A 66 2.35 0.14 -6.85
N GLY A 67 1.77 0.18 -8.05
CA GLY A 67 0.60 1.00 -8.34
C GLY A 67 -0.61 0.65 -7.47
N GLN A 68 -0.89 -0.64 -7.29
CA GLN A 68 -1.93 -1.14 -6.38
C GLN A 68 -1.63 -0.75 -4.93
N MET A 69 -0.38 -0.93 -4.48
CA MET A 69 0.03 -0.53 -3.13
C MET A 69 -0.11 0.97 -2.92
N LEU A 70 0.22 1.80 -3.92
CA LEU A 70 0.01 3.25 -3.84
C LEU A 70 -1.48 3.61 -3.85
N PHE A 71 -2.32 2.89 -4.60
CA PHE A 71 -3.76 3.13 -4.64
C PHE A 71 -4.45 2.86 -3.29
N ARG A 72 -3.93 1.92 -2.50
CA ARG A 72 -4.39 1.72 -1.11
C ARG A 72 -4.31 2.98 -0.24
N SER A 73 -3.50 3.98 -0.62
CA SER A 73 -3.43 5.27 0.09
C SER A 73 -4.69 6.13 0.01
N VAL A 74 -5.60 5.82 -0.91
CA VAL A 74 -6.90 6.51 -1.03
C VAL A 74 -8.08 5.56 -0.86
N GLU A 75 -7.86 4.25 -0.81
CA GLU A 75 -8.92 3.25 -0.78
C GLU A 75 -9.44 3.02 0.65
N ASN A 76 -10.75 3.08 0.82
CA ASN A 76 -11.43 2.90 2.10
C ASN A 76 -12.63 1.96 1.96
N GLN A 77 -12.34 0.68 1.77
CA GLN A 77 -13.36 -0.35 1.52
C GLN A 77 -13.89 -0.99 2.81
N ILE A 78 -13.17 -0.90 3.94
CA ILE A 78 -13.53 -1.62 5.17
C ILE A 78 -14.95 -1.28 5.65
N VAL A 79 -15.34 0.00 5.60
CA VAL A 79 -16.69 0.43 6.04
C VAL A 79 -17.76 -0.05 5.07
N SER A 80 -17.59 0.17 3.76
CA SER A 80 -18.57 -0.23 2.74
C SER A 80 -18.72 -1.74 2.58
N ASP A 81 -17.63 -2.49 2.78
CA ASP A 81 -17.63 -3.95 2.62
C ASP A 81 -18.21 -4.63 3.85
N THR A 82 -18.05 -4.03 5.04
CA THR A 82 -18.59 -4.58 6.29
C THR A 82 -20.03 -4.12 6.53
N LEU A 83 -20.38 -2.88 6.15
CA LEU A 83 -21.70 -2.29 6.37
C LEU A 83 -22.39 -1.85 5.05
N PRO A 84 -22.59 -2.75 4.08
CA PRO A 84 -23.10 -2.38 2.75
C PRO A 84 -24.51 -1.79 2.78
N ARG A 85 -25.42 -2.28 3.63
CA ARG A 85 -26.79 -1.76 3.73
C ARG A 85 -26.82 -0.44 4.50
N THR A 86 -26.04 -0.37 5.57
CA THR A 86 -25.98 0.79 6.47
C THR A 86 -25.42 2.00 5.75
N VAL A 87 -24.37 1.83 4.95
CA VAL A 87 -23.78 2.90 4.13
C VAL A 87 -24.82 3.49 3.17
N VAL A 88 -25.63 2.65 2.52
CA VAL A 88 -26.70 3.12 1.62
C VAL A 88 -27.79 3.85 2.39
N ALA A 89 -28.20 3.34 3.56
CA ALA A 89 -29.22 3.96 4.38
C ALA A 89 -28.74 5.32 4.96
N LEU A 90 -27.47 5.42 5.35
CA LEU A 90 -26.85 6.62 5.92
C LEU A 90 -26.63 7.75 4.91
N ASP A 91 -26.64 7.48 3.60
CA ASP A 91 -26.40 8.51 2.57
C ASP A 91 -27.41 9.67 2.65
N SER A 92 -28.62 9.39 3.14
CA SER A 92 -29.71 10.37 3.26
C SER A 92 -29.85 11.00 4.65
N TRP A 93 -29.06 10.56 5.64
CA TRP A 93 -29.14 11.07 7.02
C TRP A 93 -28.43 12.42 7.15
N ASP A 94 -29.11 13.41 7.74
CA ASP A 94 -28.55 14.73 8.01
C ASP A 94 -27.85 14.74 9.37
N ALA A 95 -26.53 14.64 9.35
CA ALA A 95 -25.70 14.67 10.55
C ALA A 95 -25.86 16.00 11.33
N GLU A 96 -26.10 17.14 10.66
CA GLU A 96 -26.20 18.45 11.33
C GLU A 96 -27.49 18.60 12.17
N SER A 97 -28.44 17.68 12.02
CA SER A 97 -29.69 17.68 12.79
C SER A 97 -29.46 17.45 14.29
N GLY A 98 -28.39 16.75 14.67
CA GLY A 98 -28.10 16.34 16.04
C GLY A 98 -29.01 15.21 16.56
N ASP A 99 -29.94 14.72 15.73
CA ASP A 99 -30.82 13.59 16.05
C ASP A 99 -30.17 12.27 15.61
N PRO A 100 -30.41 11.15 16.33
CA PRO A 100 -29.96 9.84 15.89
C PRO A 100 -30.60 9.46 14.54
N PRO A 101 -29.95 8.57 13.75
CA PRO A 101 -30.52 8.14 12.47
C PRO A 101 -31.88 7.46 12.62
N SER A 102 -32.63 7.42 11.52
CA SER A 102 -33.94 6.77 11.50
C SER A 102 -33.87 5.27 11.83
N GLN A 103 -34.99 4.68 12.28
CA GLN A 103 -35.13 3.23 12.47
C GLN A 103 -34.67 2.40 11.27
N ALA A 104 -34.87 2.88 10.03
CA ALA A 104 -34.42 2.18 8.83
C ALA A 104 -32.88 2.05 8.74
N VAL A 105 -32.13 3.03 9.28
CA VAL A 105 -30.67 2.99 9.35
C VAL A 105 -30.22 2.01 10.43
N PHE A 106 -30.85 2.04 11.61
CA PHE A 106 -30.58 1.06 12.67
C PHE A 106 -30.91 -0.39 12.23
N ALA A 107 -32.00 -0.58 11.49
CA ALA A 107 -32.35 -1.88 10.90
C ALA A 107 -31.32 -2.35 9.86
N ALA A 108 -30.76 -1.43 9.06
CA ALA A 108 -29.67 -1.75 8.13
C ALA A 108 -28.38 -2.12 8.89
N MET A 109 -28.06 -1.38 9.96
CA MET A 109 -26.94 -1.64 10.85
C MET A 109 -27.03 -2.99 11.54
N ALA A 110 -28.20 -3.36 12.07
CA ALA A 110 -28.42 -4.67 12.68
C ALA A 110 -28.13 -5.81 11.69
N ARG A 111 -28.73 -5.75 10.49
CA ARG A 111 -28.54 -6.76 9.45
C ARG A 111 -27.08 -6.89 9.01
N ASP A 112 -26.39 -5.78 8.80
CA ASP A 112 -24.98 -5.81 8.47
C ASP A 112 -24.11 -6.29 9.64
N MET A 113 -24.46 -5.94 10.88
CA MET A 113 -23.70 -6.33 12.06
C MET A 113 -23.78 -7.84 12.32
N VAL A 114 -24.95 -8.48 12.20
CA VAL A 114 -25.07 -9.94 12.31
C VAL A 114 -24.12 -10.63 11.31
N VAL A 115 -24.18 -10.23 10.04
CA VAL A 115 -23.28 -10.78 9.00
C VAL A 115 -21.81 -10.49 9.32
N ALA A 116 -21.49 -9.30 9.82
CA ALA A 116 -20.13 -8.92 10.20
C ALA A 116 -19.64 -9.61 11.48
N THR A 117 -20.54 -10.04 12.37
CA THR A 117 -20.26 -10.84 13.56
C THR A 117 -19.80 -12.23 13.14
N GLU A 118 -20.60 -12.89 12.30
CA GLU A 118 -20.32 -14.24 11.82
C GLU A 118 -19.04 -14.30 10.97
N LEU A 119 -18.84 -13.31 10.11
CA LEU A 119 -17.58 -13.16 9.35
C LEU A 119 -16.40 -12.64 10.20
N ASN A 120 -16.59 -12.39 11.50
CA ASN A 120 -15.59 -11.84 12.43
C ASN A 120 -14.98 -10.47 12.02
N ASN A 121 -15.63 -9.76 11.10
CA ASN A 121 -15.14 -8.50 10.52
C ASN A 121 -15.53 -7.25 11.32
N HIS A 122 -16.57 -7.34 12.17
CA HIS A 122 -17.02 -6.23 13.04
C HIS A 122 -15.90 -5.69 13.95
N THR A 123 -15.02 -6.56 14.47
CA THR A 123 -13.89 -6.15 15.32
C THR A 123 -12.83 -5.35 14.56
N SER A 124 -12.60 -5.72 13.30
CA SER A 124 -11.66 -5.03 12.40
C SER A 124 -12.21 -3.67 11.99
N LEU A 125 -13.51 -3.59 11.70
CA LEU A 125 -14.21 -2.34 11.44
C LEU A 125 -14.15 -1.39 12.64
N GLY A 126 -14.52 -1.88 13.84
CA GLY A 126 -14.44 -1.09 15.07
C GLY A 126 -13.03 -0.57 15.33
N SER A 127 -12.02 -1.42 15.14
CA SER A 127 -10.60 -1.04 15.27
C SER A 127 -10.18 0.04 14.26
N ARG A 128 -10.68 -0.04 13.02
CA ARG A 128 -10.41 0.95 11.97
C ARG A 128 -11.04 2.31 12.30
N LEU A 129 -12.30 2.32 12.71
CA LEU A 129 -13.03 3.54 13.06
C LEU A 129 -12.50 4.15 14.36
N ASN A 130 -11.94 3.34 15.26
CA ASN A 130 -11.34 3.81 16.52
C ASN A 130 -10.09 4.66 16.34
N TYR A 131 -9.44 4.61 15.17
CA TYR A 131 -8.38 5.58 14.84
C TYR A 131 -8.93 7.00 14.66
N GLU A 132 -10.20 7.11 14.30
CA GLU A 132 -10.86 8.37 14.02
C GLU A 132 -11.57 8.89 15.27
N THR A 133 -12.38 8.03 15.89
CA THR A 133 -13.18 8.35 17.08
C THR A 133 -12.93 7.31 18.18
N THR A 134 -12.41 7.75 19.31
CA THR A 134 -12.06 6.82 20.42
C THR A 134 -13.32 6.22 21.04
N GLY A 135 -13.30 4.92 21.33
CA GLY A 135 -14.42 4.21 21.96
C GLY A 135 -15.14 3.26 21.00
N LEU A 136 -15.09 3.54 19.70
CA LEU A 136 -15.78 2.75 18.67
C LEU A 136 -15.36 1.27 18.65
N SER A 137 -14.10 0.95 18.95
CA SER A 137 -13.67 -0.46 19.07
C SER A 137 -14.45 -1.23 20.13
N SER A 138 -14.82 -0.58 21.24
CA SER A 138 -15.59 -1.22 22.31
C SER A 138 -17.04 -1.42 21.88
N LEU A 139 -17.66 -0.37 21.34
CA LEU A 139 -19.06 -0.39 20.90
C LEU A 139 -19.33 -1.50 19.89
N PHE A 140 -18.49 -1.62 18.85
CA PHE A 140 -18.62 -2.68 17.85
C PHE A 140 -18.42 -4.08 18.45
N ARG A 141 -17.53 -4.24 19.44
CA ARG A 141 -17.35 -5.52 20.14
C ARG A 141 -18.49 -5.84 21.10
N GLN A 142 -19.10 -4.85 21.74
CA GLN A 142 -20.29 -5.03 22.57
C GLN A 142 -21.47 -5.45 21.70
N ALA A 143 -21.74 -4.72 20.63
CA ALA A 143 -22.79 -5.08 19.69
C ALA A 143 -22.58 -6.47 19.09
N GLY A 144 -21.37 -6.81 18.65
CA GLY A 144 -21.08 -8.16 18.13
C GLY A 144 -21.27 -9.32 19.12
N ARG A 145 -21.56 -9.07 20.40
CA ARG A 145 -21.92 -10.13 21.37
C ARG A 145 -23.42 -10.28 21.60
N GLU A 146 -24.22 -9.30 21.18
CA GLU A 146 -25.64 -9.16 21.53
C GLU A 146 -26.53 -9.09 20.26
N VAL A 147 -25.97 -8.76 19.09
CA VAL A 147 -26.76 -8.61 17.85
C VAL A 147 -27.34 -9.92 17.33
N ASP A 148 -26.78 -11.07 17.73
CA ASP A 148 -27.31 -12.37 17.33
C ASP A 148 -28.64 -12.69 18.06
N ASP A 149 -28.88 -12.05 19.20
CA ASP A 149 -30.14 -12.14 19.96
C ASP A 149 -31.23 -11.21 19.37
N PHE A 150 -30.90 -10.39 18.37
CA PHE A 150 -31.89 -9.50 17.76
C PHE A 150 -32.96 -10.28 17.01
N GLY A 151 -34.18 -10.23 17.54
CA GLY A 151 -35.32 -10.96 17.00
C GLY A 151 -35.58 -12.29 17.69
N GLU A 152 -34.88 -12.63 18.78
CA GLU A 152 -35.12 -13.87 19.56
C GLU A 152 -36.60 -13.99 19.96
N ASP A 153 -37.22 -12.93 20.49
CA ASP A 153 -38.65 -12.91 20.80
C ASP A 153 -39.55 -13.26 19.59
N HIS A 154 -39.10 -12.93 18.37
CA HIS A 154 -39.83 -13.27 17.15
C HIS A 154 -39.65 -14.75 16.84
N THR A 155 -38.42 -15.27 16.87
CA THR A 155 -38.12 -16.70 16.73
C THR A 155 -38.99 -17.54 17.67
N ASP A 156 -39.02 -17.19 18.96
CA ASP A 156 -39.85 -17.85 19.98
C ASP A 156 -41.35 -17.84 19.60
N ALA A 157 -41.85 -16.72 19.08
CA ALA A 157 -43.24 -16.62 18.64
C ALA A 157 -43.55 -17.47 17.40
N PHE A 158 -42.63 -17.59 16.46
CA PHE A 158 -42.77 -18.48 15.32
C PHE A 158 -42.76 -19.95 15.77
N GLU A 159 -41.84 -20.34 16.65
CA GLU A 159 -41.78 -21.70 17.21
C GLU A 159 -43.04 -22.06 18.02
N GLU A 160 -43.59 -21.13 18.81
CA GLU A 160 -44.81 -21.36 19.59
C GLU A 160 -46.04 -21.64 18.70
N ILE A 161 -46.10 -21.00 17.53
CA ILE A 161 -47.17 -21.23 16.56
C ILE A 161 -47.04 -22.61 15.89
N ASP A 162 -45.87 -22.91 15.33
CA ASP A 162 -45.60 -24.22 14.74
C ASP A 162 -44.12 -24.59 14.93
N PRO A 163 -43.81 -25.72 15.58
CA PRO A 163 -42.44 -26.21 15.74
C PRO A 163 -41.70 -26.45 14.41
N LEU A 164 -42.38 -26.52 13.27
CA LEU A 164 -41.72 -26.59 11.96
C LEU A 164 -40.86 -25.36 11.66
N TRP A 165 -41.09 -24.22 12.30
CA TRP A 165 -40.32 -23.01 12.04
C TRP A 165 -38.83 -23.12 12.40
N VAL A 166 -38.48 -23.91 13.42
CA VAL A 166 -37.09 -24.18 13.81
C VAL A 166 -36.41 -25.26 12.97
N GLU A 167 -37.18 -25.99 12.15
CA GLU A 167 -36.64 -27.05 11.30
C GLU A 167 -36.01 -26.45 10.02
N PRO A 168 -34.70 -26.67 9.75
CA PRO A 168 -34.04 -26.14 8.56
C PRO A 168 -34.71 -26.57 7.24
N ALA A 169 -35.31 -27.76 7.24
CA ALA A 169 -36.05 -28.31 6.12
C ALA A 169 -37.23 -27.42 5.69
N THR A 170 -37.86 -26.69 6.60
CA THR A 170 -38.97 -25.77 6.32
C THR A 170 -38.50 -24.61 5.45
N TRP A 171 -37.36 -24.02 5.81
CA TRP A 171 -36.75 -22.91 5.09
C TRP A 171 -36.20 -23.32 3.73
N VAL A 172 -35.58 -24.50 3.65
CA VAL A 172 -35.16 -25.09 2.38
C VAL A 172 -36.36 -25.33 1.46
N THR A 173 -37.45 -25.90 1.97
CA THR A 173 -38.68 -26.13 1.18
C THR A 173 -39.29 -24.82 0.69
N MET A 174 -39.23 -23.77 1.50
CA MET A 174 -39.78 -22.46 1.15
C MET A 174 -38.96 -21.72 0.09
N PHE A 175 -37.63 -21.83 0.13
CA PHE A 175 -36.76 -20.97 -0.68
C PHE A 175 -35.94 -21.68 -1.76
N ALA A 176 -35.52 -22.93 -1.55
CA ALA A 176 -34.58 -23.58 -2.45
C ALA A 176 -35.20 -23.92 -3.80
N SER A 177 -34.39 -23.90 -4.86
CA SER A 177 -34.75 -24.42 -6.17
C SER A 177 -34.56 -25.93 -6.24
N ASP A 178 -35.34 -26.59 -7.11
CA ASP A 178 -35.18 -28.03 -7.40
C ASP A 178 -33.74 -28.38 -7.81
N ASN A 179 -33.07 -27.47 -8.56
CA ASN A 179 -31.67 -27.64 -8.97
C ASN A 179 -30.72 -27.68 -7.78
N TRP A 180 -30.90 -26.77 -6.81
CA TRP A 180 -30.06 -26.76 -5.61
C TRP A 180 -30.32 -28.00 -4.76
N VAL A 181 -31.58 -28.42 -4.60
CA VAL A 181 -31.93 -29.62 -3.83
C VAL A 181 -31.28 -30.87 -4.43
N GLU A 182 -31.31 -31.04 -5.75
CA GLU A 182 -30.63 -32.14 -6.44
C GLU A 182 -29.11 -32.07 -6.27
N ALA A 183 -28.51 -30.90 -6.51
CA ALA A 183 -27.07 -30.70 -6.37
C ALA A 183 -26.57 -30.92 -4.92
N HIS A 184 -27.36 -30.49 -3.93
CA HIS A 184 -27.10 -30.68 -2.51
C HIS A 184 -27.17 -32.17 -2.14
N ALA A 185 -28.18 -32.89 -2.60
CA ALA A 185 -28.29 -34.33 -2.35
C ALA A 185 -27.11 -35.10 -2.94
N GLU A 186 -26.71 -34.79 -4.18
CA GLU A 186 -25.51 -35.39 -4.80
C GLU A 186 -24.23 -35.06 -4.04
N TRP A 187 -24.10 -33.83 -3.53
CA TRP A 187 -22.96 -33.40 -2.72
C TRP A 187 -22.92 -34.14 -1.37
N ALA A 188 -24.06 -34.23 -0.68
CA ALA A 188 -24.18 -34.92 0.61
C ALA A 188 -23.83 -36.41 0.49
N GLU A 189 -24.27 -37.09 -0.58
CA GLU A 189 -23.88 -38.48 -0.86
C GLU A 189 -22.35 -38.63 -1.04
N ARG A 190 -21.71 -37.67 -1.72
CA ARG A 190 -20.25 -37.67 -1.89
C ARG A 190 -19.52 -37.41 -0.57
N ALA A 191 -20.01 -36.45 0.22
CA ALA A 191 -19.45 -36.11 1.52
C ALA A 191 -19.51 -37.30 2.48
N GLU A 192 -20.67 -37.96 2.57
CA GLU A 192 -20.86 -39.16 3.38
C GLU A 192 -19.95 -40.31 2.92
N ALA A 193 -19.84 -40.53 1.61
CA ALA A 193 -18.99 -41.57 1.04
C ALA A 193 -17.49 -41.32 1.27
N ALA A 194 -17.06 -40.05 1.29
CA ALA A 194 -15.67 -39.67 1.50
C ALA A 194 -15.26 -39.72 2.99
N GLY A 195 -16.18 -39.38 3.90
CA GLY A 195 -15.92 -39.34 5.34
C GLY A 195 -14.88 -38.28 5.71
N PHE A 196 -13.90 -38.64 6.54
CA PHE A 196 -12.88 -37.69 6.99
C PHE A 196 -11.96 -37.23 5.83
N GLY A 197 -11.92 -35.91 5.58
CA GLY A 197 -11.06 -35.27 4.57
C GLY A 197 -11.77 -34.93 3.25
N PHE A 198 -13.09 -34.69 3.31
CA PHE A 198 -13.84 -34.14 2.19
C PHE A 198 -13.68 -32.62 2.18
N ASP A 199 -12.92 -32.11 1.20
CA ASP A 199 -12.54 -30.69 1.11
C ASP A 199 -13.38 -29.91 0.05
N GLU A 200 -14.50 -30.48 -0.43
CA GLU A 200 -15.38 -29.85 -1.43
C GLU A 200 -16.50 -29.07 -0.73
N LEU A 201 -16.50 -27.74 -0.87
CA LEU A 201 -17.56 -26.88 -0.36
C LEU A 201 -18.95 -27.26 -0.89
N PRO A 202 -20.02 -27.10 -0.10
CA PRO A 202 -21.38 -27.33 -0.57
C PRO A 202 -21.75 -26.46 -1.79
N PRO A 203 -22.76 -26.86 -2.59
CA PRO A 203 -23.22 -26.06 -3.71
C PRO A 203 -23.76 -24.70 -3.23
N PRO A 204 -23.50 -23.60 -3.97
CA PRO A 204 -24.03 -22.29 -3.61
C PRO A 204 -25.57 -22.33 -3.61
N PHE A 205 -26.20 -21.77 -2.58
CA PHE A 205 -27.66 -21.76 -2.46
C PHE A 205 -28.33 -21.07 -3.66
N GLU A 206 -29.31 -21.73 -4.28
CA GLU A 206 -30.09 -21.17 -5.39
C GLU A 206 -31.56 -21.11 -5.02
N PHE A 207 -32.13 -19.91 -5.07
CA PHE A 207 -33.55 -19.67 -4.81
C PHE A 207 -34.44 -20.18 -5.96
N SER A 208 -35.62 -20.68 -5.61
CA SER A 208 -36.70 -20.95 -6.57
C SER A 208 -37.13 -19.67 -7.31
N GLU A 209 -37.62 -19.82 -8.54
CA GLU A 209 -38.04 -18.66 -9.34
C GLU A 209 -39.23 -17.95 -8.68
N GLY A 210 -39.09 -16.64 -8.42
CA GLY A 210 -40.17 -15.80 -7.89
C GLY A 210 -40.36 -15.79 -6.37
N VAL A 211 -39.68 -16.67 -5.60
CA VAL A 211 -39.87 -16.74 -4.13
C VAL A 211 -39.28 -15.56 -3.37
N GLN A 212 -38.45 -14.73 -4.00
CA GLN A 212 -37.82 -13.58 -3.36
C GLN A 212 -38.68 -12.31 -3.41
N GLU A 213 -39.59 -12.20 -4.37
CA GLU A 213 -40.42 -11.00 -4.54
C GLU A 213 -41.41 -10.76 -3.37
N PRO A 214 -42.09 -11.79 -2.82
CA PRO A 214 -43.06 -11.61 -1.73
C PRO A 214 -42.39 -11.35 -0.37
N LEU A 215 -41.19 -11.90 -0.15
CA LEU A 215 -40.46 -11.83 1.11
C LEU A 215 -39.03 -11.27 0.87
N PRO A 216 -38.89 -10.01 0.44
CA PRO A 216 -37.61 -9.47 -0.01
C PRO A 216 -36.56 -9.31 1.12
N ARG A 217 -36.97 -8.96 2.35
CA ARG A 217 -36.04 -8.82 3.49
C ARG A 217 -35.63 -10.19 4.00
N THR A 218 -36.59 -11.11 4.16
CA THR A 218 -36.32 -12.48 4.59
C THR A 218 -35.39 -13.18 3.62
N SER A 219 -35.68 -13.08 2.31
CA SER A 219 -34.86 -13.71 1.27
C SER A 219 -33.45 -13.14 1.25
N ALA A 220 -33.29 -11.83 1.46
CA ALA A 220 -31.98 -11.20 1.52
C ALA A 220 -31.16 -11.65 2.74
N MET A 221 -31.78 -11.78 3.92
CA MET A 221 -31.08 -12.28 5.12
C MET A 221 -30.81 -13.78 5.06
N PHE A 222 -31.75 -14.57 4.53
CA PHE A 222 -31.54 -16.01 4.33
C PHE A 222 -30.42 -16.29 3.31
N ALA A 223 -30.30 -15.45 2.26
CA ALA A 223 -29.18 -15.53 1.33
C ALA A 223 -27.83 -15.26 2.00
N ASP A 224 -27.77 -14.31 2.94
CA ASP A 224 -26.56 -14.03 3.71
C ASP A 224 -26.22 -15.17 4.67
N PHE A 225 -27.21 -15.70 5.40
CA PHE A 225 -27.08 -16.90 6.23
C PHE A 225 -26.50 -18.07 5.43
N ALA A 226 -27.13 -18.43 4.31
CA ALA A 226 -26.67 -19.52 3.46
C ALA A 226 -25.26 -19.32 2.88
N ARG A 227 -24.90 -18.07 2.58
CA ARG A 227 -23.56 -17.73 2.10
C ARG A 227 -22.52 -17.84 3.21
N VAL A 228 -22.83 -17.40 4.43
CA VAL A 228 -21.91 -17.45 5.56
C VAL A 228 -21.66 -18.88 6.00
N LEU A 229 -22.70 -19.69 6.22
CA LEU A 229 -22.56 -21.11 6.54
C LEU A 229 -21.65 -21.83 5.54
N ARG A 230 -21.87 -21.59 4.25
CA ARG A 230 -21.06 -22.22 3.19
C ARG A 230 -19.59 -21.82 3.22
N VAL A 231 -19.28 -20.56 3.57
CA VAL A 231 -17.92 -19.99 3.42
C VAL A 231 -17.11 -20.09 4.70
N GLU A 232 -17.72 -19.87 5.85
CA GLU A 232 -17.06 -19.89 7.15
C GLU A 232 -17.17 -21.27 7.83
N ASP A 233 -18.36 -21.89 7.77
CA ASP A 233 -18.64 -23.14 8.51
C ASP A 233 -18.53 -24.40 7.64
N GLU A 234 -18.43 -24.23 6.32
CA GLU A 234 -18.47 -25.31 5.31
C GLU A 234 -19.76 -26.15 5.36
N GLU A 235 -20.83 -25.56 5.89
CA GLU A 235 -22.15 -26.18 6.14
C GLU A 235 -23.23 -25.68 5.16
N THR A 236 -24.43 -26.22 5.29
CA THR A 236 -25.57 -25.90 4.44
C THR A 236 -26.78 -25.38 5.23
N PRO A 237 -27.67 -24.59 4.60
CA PRO A 237 -28.93 -24.17 5.23
C PRO A 237 -29.89 -25.33 5.57
N ALA A 238 -29.56 -26.57 5.23
CA ALA A 238 -30.33 -27.75 5.57
C ALA A 238 -29.91 -28.38 6.91
N GLU A 239 -28.81 -27.90 7.51
CA GLU A 239 -28.20 -28.47 8.71
C GLU A 239 -28.35 -27.57 9.93
N GLU A 240 -28.39 -26.26 9.72
CA GLU A 240 -28.43 -25.25 10.79
C GLU A 240 -29.71 -24.43 10.78
N GLU A 241 -30.13 -24.02 11.98
CA GLU A 241 -31.28 -23.13 12.16
C GLU A 241 -30.95 -21.72 11.66
N PRO A 242 -31.87 -21.03 10.95
CA PRO A 242 -31.64 -19.64 10.54
C PRO A 242 -31.43 -18.69 11.72
N TRP A 243 -30.62 -17.65 11.51
CA TRP A 243 -30.43 -16.60 12.53
C TRP A 243 -31.75 -15.94 12.94
N ASN A 244 -31.84 -15.48 14.20
CA ASN A 244 -33.00 -14.74 14.75
C ASN A 244 -33.45 -13.59 13.84
N ILE A 245 -32.50 -12.88 13.24
CA ILE A 245 -32.79 -11.77 12.33
C ILE A 245 -33.50 -12.19 11.03
N VAL A 246 -33.44 -13.47 10.65
CA VAL A 246 -34.22 -14.03 9.52
C VAL A 246 -35.70 -14.11 9.89
N TYR A 247 -36.04 -14.60 11.08
CA TYR A 247 -37.41 -14.63 11.61
C TYR A 247 -37.97 -13.21 11.79
N LEU A 248 -37.16 -12.30 12.34
CA LEU A 248 -37.53 -10.88 12.42
C LEU A 248 -37.79 -10.28 11.03
N SER A 249 -36.95 -10.59 10.04
CA SER A 249 -37.16 -10.12 8.66
C SER A 249 -38.44 -10.72 8.03
N LEU A 250 -38.78 -11.96 8.37
CA LEU A 250 -40.05 -12.60 7.97
C LEU A 250 -41.26 -11.90 8.57
N TYR A 251 -41.22 -11.61 9.88
CA TYR A 251 -42.25 -10.79 10.52
C TYR A 251 -42.42 -9.43 9.81
N GLU A 252 -41.31 -8.74 9.51
CA GLU A 252 -41.36 -7.43 8.84
C GLU A 252 -41.95 -7.48 7.43
N ASP A 253 -41.63 -8.52 6.65
CA ASP A 253 -42.20 -8.70 5.31
C ASP A 253 -43.69 -9.05 5.37
N LEU A 254 -44.10 -9.94 6.27
CA LEU A 254 -45.51 -10.28 6.49
C LEU A 254 -46.34 -9.10 7.00
N ALA A 255 -45.78 -8.29 7.90
CA ALA A 255 -46.43 -7.07 8.39
C ALA A 255 -46.53 -5.98 7.32
N ALA A 256 -45.55 -5.90 6.41
CA ALA A 256 -45.53 -4.95 5.31
C ALA A 256 -46.49 -5.33 4.16
N ASP A 257 -46.58 -6.64 3.85
CA ASP A 257 -47.49 -7.18 2.85
C ASP A 257 -48.22 -8.44 3.36
N PRO A 258 -49.40 -8.27 3.99
CA PRO A 258 -50.21 -9.39 4.45
C PRO A 258 -50.70 -10.31 3.33
N SER A 259 -50.52 -9.96 2.05
CA SER A 259 -50.85 -10.81 0.91
C SER A 259 -49.69 -11.69 0.43
N ALA A 260 -48.48 -11.51 0.97
CA ALA A 260 -47.28 -12.28 0.60
C ALA A 260 -47.47 -13.81 0.63
N PRO A 261 -48.20 -14.42 1.59
CA PRO A 261 -48.41 -15.88 1.60
C PRO A 261 -49.11 -16.40 0.35
N SER A 262 -49.89 -15.55 -0.35
CA SER A 262 -50.63 -15.96 -1.55
C SER A 262 -49.75 -16.30 -2.75
N ALA A 263 -48.47 -15.91 -2.72
CA ALA A 263 -47.46 -16.26 -3.71
C ALA A 263 -46.88 -17.67 -3.51
N TYR A 264 -47.17 -18.30 -2.37
CA TYR A 264 -46.77 -19.67 -2.05
C TYR A 264 -47.95 -20.63 -2.21
N ASP A 265 -47.64 -21.91 -2.36
CA ASP A 265 -48.62 -22.98 -2.50
C ASP A 265 -48.48 -24.02 -1.37
N GLY A 266 -49.52 -24.84 -1.18
CA GLY A 266 -49.46 -26.02 -0.31
C GLY A 266 -49.24 -25.70 1.18
N GLU A 267 -48.34 -26.45 1.80
CA GLU A 267 -48.05 -26.41 3.24
C GLU A 267 -47.30 -25.13 3.64
N THR A 268 -46.37 -24.65 2.81
CA THR A 268 -45.66 -23.38 3.02
C THR A 268 -46.62 -22.19 3.07
N ARG A 269 -47.63 -22.17 2.19
CA ARG A 269 -48.68 -21.14 2.25
C ARG A 269 -49.43 -21.17 3.58
N ALA A 270 -49.82 -22.36 4.05
CA ALA A 270 -50.56 -22.50 5.29
C ALA A 270 -49.74 -22.02 6.49
N LEU A 271 -48.46 -22.39 6.56
CA LEU A 271 -47.52 -21.92 7.59
C LEU A 271 -47.39 -20.39 7.59
N LEU A 272 -47.21 -19.77 6.42
CA LEU A 272 -47.11 -18.32 6.29
C LEU A 272 -48.43 -17.61 6.64
N GLU A 273 -49.58 -18.19 6.28
CA GLU A 273 -50.91 -17.67 6.66
C GLU A 273 -51.15 -17.75 8.18
N GLU A 274 -50.62 -18.77 8.85
CA GLU A 274 -50.69 -18.89 10.32
C GLU A 274 -49.74 -17.90 11.00
N ALA A 275 -48.51 -17.75 10.48
CA ALA A 275 -47.54 -16.79 10.96
C ALA A 275 -48.01 -15.32 10.86
N LEU A 276 -48.93 -14.99 9.94
CA LEU A 276 -49.55 -13.66 9.90
C LEU A 276 -50.21 -13.27 11.23
N ALA A 277 -50.70 -14.24 12.01
CA ALA A 277 -51.31 -13.97 13.31
C ALA A 277 -50.32 -13.33 14.31
N ILE A 278 -49.00 -13.54 14.15
CA ILE A 278 -47.96 -12.89 14.96
C ILE A 278 -47.98 -11.38 14.74
N THR A 279 -48.25 -10.93 13.51
CA THR A 279 -48.26 -9.50 13.15
C THR A 279 -49.37 -8.70 13.84
N ASP A 280 -50.43 -9.37 14.29
CA ASP A 280 -51.51 -8.76 15.07
C ASP A 280 -51.19 -8.67 16.57
N THR A 281 -50.31 -9.52 17.09
CA THR A 281 -49.99 -9.63 18.53
C THR A 281 -48.72 -8.91 18.92
N MET A 282 -47.73 -8.85 18.02
CA MET A 282 -46.45 -8.17 18.24
C MET A 282 -46.40 -6.82 17.52
N GLY A 283 -45.83 -5.82 18.20
CA GLY A 283 -45.52 -4.52 17.59
C GLY A 283 -44.22 -4.57 16.78
N PRO A 284 -43.93 -3.51 16.00
CA PRO A 284 -42.69 -3.44 15.24
C PRO A 284 -41.48 -3.46 16.18
N PHE A 285 -40.43 -4.18 15.77
CA PHE A 285 -39.17 -4.21 16.50
C PHE A 285 -38.51 -2.82 16.51
N ASP A 286 -38.08 -2.37 17.69
CA ASP A 286 -37.42 -1.09 17.89
C ASP A 286 -35.89 -1.30 17.87
N TYR A 287 -35.30 -1.22 16.68
CA TYR A 287 -33.86 -1.39 16.52
C TYR A 287 -33.05 -0.34 17.28
N GLN A 288 -33.55 0.89 17.34
CA GLN A 288 -32.90 1.97 18.07
C GLN A 288 -32.82 1.66 19.56
N ALA A 289 -33.91 1.20 20.17
CA ALA A 289 -33.95 0.79 21.57
C ALA A 289 -33.06 -0.43 21.85
N ALA A 290 -33.03 -1.41 20.94
CA ALA A 290 -32.16 -2.59 21.07
C ALA A 290 -30.67 -2.20 21.08
N PHE A 291 -30.25 -1.28 20.20
CA PHE A 291 -28.89 -0.76 20.23
C PHE A 291 -28.60 0.15 21.44
N GLU A 292 -29.56 0.94 21.90
CA GLU A 292 -29.44 1.75 23.13
C GLU A 292 -29.25 0.86 24.37
N GLU A 293 -29.90 -0.30 24.43
CA GLU A 293 -29.75 -1.28 25.52
C GLU A 293 -28.34 -1.87 25.57
N ILE A 294 -27.71 -2.10 24.40
CA ILE A 294 -26.31 -2.55 24.32
C ILE A 294 -25.37 -1.47 24.87
N ASP A 295 -25.51 -0.23 24.39
CA ASP A 295 -24.73 0.92 24.84
C ASP A 295 -25.40 2.25 24.42
N GLU A 296 -25.53 3.21 25.33
CA GLU A 296 -26.18 4.51 25.04
C GLU A 296 -25.47 5.32 23.95
N ASP A 297 -24.17 5.08 23.75
CA ASP A 297 -23.36 5.75 22.72
C ASP A 297 -23.81 5.40 21.29
N TRP A 298 -24.63 4.35 21.07
CA TRP A 298 -25.27 4.06 19.78
C TRP A 298 -26.24 5.15 19.34
N LEU A 299 -26.75 5.97 20.27
CA LEU A 299 -27.58 7.13 19.94
C LEU A 299 -26.74 8.39 19.69
N GLY A 300 -25.42 8.30 19.87
CA GLY A 300 -24.49 9.42 19.75
C GLY A 300 -24.25 9.86 18.31
N TYR A 301 -24.23 11.18 18.10
CA TYR A 301 -23.85 11.80 16.83
C TYR A 301 -22.47 11.34 16.33
N ASP A 302 -21.49 11.24 17.24
CA ASP A 302 -20.09 10.97 16.90
C ASP A 302 -19.92 9.63 16.17
N LEU A 303 -20.66 8.60 16.57
CA LEU A 303 -20.63 7.28 15.92
C LEU A 303 -21.09 7.36 14.47
N TRP A 304 -22.31 7.84 14.25
CA TRP A 304 -22.96 7.81 12.94
C TRP A 304 -22.32 8.78 11.96
N SER A 305 -21.91 9.96 12.42
CA SER A 305 -21.17 10.94 11.62
C SER A 305 -19.80 10.41 11.22
N THR A 306 -19.13 9.64 12.09
CA THR A 306 -17.89 8.95 11.75
C THR A 306 -18.13 7.89 10.68
N ILE A 307 -19.12 7.00 10.86
CA ILE A 307 -19.45 5.97 9.86
C ILE A 307 -19.76 6.62 8.50
N GLN A 308 -20.61 7.67 8.48
CA GLN A 308 -20.98 8.39 7.27
C GLN A 308 -19.76 9.05 6.59
N THR A 309 -18.90 9.73 7.35
CA THR A 309 -17.68 10.40 6.84
C THR A 309 -16.72 9.40 6.18
N PHE A 310 -16.64 8.19 6.72
CA PHE A 310 -15.76 7.13 6.24
C PHE A 310 -16.48 6.06 5.40
N SER A 311 -17.74 6.29 5.02
CA SER A 311 -18.49 5.41 4.12
C SER A 311 -18.01 5.43 2.66
N PRO A 312 -17.51 6.56 2.09
CA PRO A 312 -17.05 6.56 0.70
C PRO A 312 -15.86 5.61 0.49
N SER A 313 -15.88 4.87 -0.62
CA SER A 313 -14.82 3.93 -1.02
C SER A 313 -13.45 4.61 -1.24
N TYR A 314 -13.43 5.94 -1.33
CA TYR A 314 -12.22 6.74 -1.41
C TYR A 314 -12.14 7.75 -0.27
N THR A 315 -10.98 7.83 0.38
CA THR A 315 -10.73 8.76 1.49
C THR A 315 -9.44 9.57 1.28
N PRO A 316 -9.45 10.89 1.57
CA PRO A 316 -8.23 11.67 1.72
C PRO A 316 -7.57 11.46 3.10
N GLY A 317 -8.22 10.74 4.02
CA GLY A 317 -7.84 10.63 5.43
C GLY A 317 -6.41 10.14 5.65
N TYR A 318 -5.94 9.13 4.90
CA TYR A 318 -4.56 8.64 5.05
C TYR A 318 -3.51 9.69 4.64
N PHE A 319 -3.77 10.47 3.59
CA PHE A 319 -2.89 11.57 3.20
C PHE A 319 -2.91 12.70 4.21
N LEU A 320 -4.08 13.03 4.77
CA LEU A 320 -4.17 14.02 5.86
C LEU A 320 -3.39 13.54 7.09
N ALA A 321 -3.59 12.30 7.52
CA ALA A 321 -2.88 11.69 8.65
C ALA A 321 -1.37 11.73 8.46
N SER A 322 -0.88 11.45 7.25
CA SER A 322 0.54 11.48 6.93
C SER A 322 1.22 12.87 7.04
N ILE A 323 0.43 13.94 7.09
CA ILE A 323 0.90 15.32 7.30
C ILE A 323 0.42 15.91 8.63
N ASP A 324 0.12 15.04 9.61
CA ASP A 324 -0.36 15.39 10.96
C ASP A 324 -1.68 16.20 10.95
N ARG A 325 -2.60 15.84 10.04
CA ARG A 325 -3.99 16.32 9.98
C ARG A 325 -4.96 15.17 10.08
N GLN A 326 -6.18 15.43 10.53
CA GLN A 326 -7.23 14.42 10.62
C GLN A 326 -8.46 14.86 9.82
N LEU A 327 -9.15 13.89 9.23
CA LEU A 327 -10.48 14.08 8.68
C LEU A 327 -11.47 13.77 9.80
N THR A 328 -12.22 14.77 10.23
CA THR A 328 -13.33 14.65 11.17
C THR A 328 -14.65 14.89 10.43
N PRO A 329 -15.80 14.55 11.02
CA PRO A 329 -17.10 14.90 10.44
C PRO A 329 -17.26 16.40 10.17
N ASP A 330 -16.69 17.25 11.03
CA ASP A 330 -16.68 18.71 10.89
C ASP A 330 -15.67 19.25 9.85
N GLY A 331 -14.85 18.37 9.27
CA GLY A 331 -13.91 18.70 8.20
C GLY A 331 -12.45 18.34 8.51
N VAL A 332 -11.51 19.15 8.02
CA VAL A 332 -10.08 18.85 8.16
C VAL A 332 -9.49 19.63 9.32
N GLU A 333 -9.07 18.91 10.35
CA GLU A 333 -8.47 19.47 11.55
C GLU A 333 -6.97 19.15 11.67
N VAL A 334 -6.27 19.96 12.45
CA VAL A 334 -4.86 19.72 12.76
C VAL A 334 -4.80 18.88 14.02
N VAL A 335 -4.06 17.76 13.96
CA VAL A 335 -3.85 16.88 15.11
C VAL A 335 -3.14 17.65 16.24
N ASP A 336 -3.47 17.36 17.49
CA ASP A 336 -2.86 18.00 18.66
C ASP A 336 -1.32 17.91 18.64
N ASP A 337 -0.65 18.93 19.20
CA ASP A 337 0.81 19.08 19.15
C ASP A 337 1.58 17.91 19.77
N ASP A 338 1.00 17.19 20.73
CA ASP A 338 1.57 16.00 21.38
C ASP A 338 1.48 14.74 20.49
N ARG A 339 0.53 14.71 19.55
CA ARG A 339 0.30 13.60 18.61
C ARG A 339 0.96 13.81 17.24
N LYS A 340 1.48 15.01 16.94
CA LYS A 340 2.21 15.29 15.68
C LYS A 340 3.53 14.52 15.61
N ILE A 341 3.63 13.61 14.65
CA ILE A 341 4.80 12.72 14.52
C ILE A 341 5.37 12.77 13.11
N TYR A 342 4.53 12.72 12.07
CA TYR A 342 4.98 12.43 10.71
C TYR A 342 5.74 13.58 10.07
N GLY A 343 5.25 14.82 10.19
CA GLY A 343 5.92 16.00 9.65
C GLY A 343 7.34 16.16 10.22
N THR A 344 7.50 15.92 11.53
CA THR A 344 8.83 15.95 12.17
C THR A 344 9.74 14.84 11.67
N LEU A 345 9.20 13.64 11.41
CA LEU A 345 9.95 12.50 10.88
C LEU A 345 10.35 12.69 9.42
N PHE A 346 9.51 13.28 8.58
CA PHE A 346 9.86 13.64 7.21
C PHE A 346 11.02 14.62 7.18
N LEU A 347 10.94 15.71 7.94
CA LEU A 347 12.03 16.70 8.03
C LEU A 347 13.31 16.06 8.58
N ARG A 348 13.20 15.24 9.62
CA ARG A 348 14.33 14.54 10.23
C ARG A 348 14.99 13.58 9.23
N THR A 349 14.21 12.79 8.51
CA THR A 349 14.70 11.89 7.45
C THR A 349 15.46 12.70 6.39
N MET A 350 14.90 13.83 5.96
CA MET A 350 15.52 14.71 4.98
C MET A 350 16.88 15.24 5.45
N VAL A 351 16.93 15.83 6.64
CA VAL A 351 18.16 16.39 7.21
C VAL A 351 19.20 15.31 7.44
N MET A 352 18.82 14.16 8.01
CA MET A 352 19.75 13.06 8.24
C MET A 352 20.29 12.47 6.94
N SER A 353 19.44 12.25 5.93
CA SER A 353 19.85 11.79 4.60
C SER A 353 20.82 12.75 3.94
N LEU A 354 20.60 14.07 4.04
CA LEU A 354 21.55 15.07 3.55
C LEU A 354 22.88 15.03 4.31
N MET A 355 22.86 14.89 5.64
CA MET A 355 24.08 14.76 6.46
C MET A 355 24.87 13.50 6.12
N ILE A 356 24.19 12.36 5.89
CA ILE A 356 24.81 11.11 5.48
C ILE A 356 25.44 11.27 4.10
N THR A 357 24.71 11.81 3.12
CA THR A 357 25.22 12.06 1.77
C THR A 357 26.45 12.97 1.82
N PHE A 358 26.38 14.06 2.57
CA PHE A 358 27.52 14.97 2.74
C PHE A 358 28.73 14.26 3.38
N SER A 359 28.50 13.44 4.40
CA SER A 359 29.55 12.65 5.06
C SER A 359 30.18 11.64 4.09
N CYS A 360 29.37 11.01 3.23
CA CYS A 360 29.85 10.12 2.18
C CYS A 360 30.67 10.88 1.12
N ILE A 361 30.29 12.10 0.72
CA ILE A 361 31.11 12.94 -0.18
C ILE A 361 32.45 13.25 0.49
N LEU A 362 32.41 13.72 1.74
CA LEU A 362 33.59 14.15 2.48
C LEU A 362 34.63 13.04 2.61
N LEU A 363 34.19 11.81 2.90
CA LEU A 363 35.07 10.65 3.06
C LEU A 363 35.35 9.92 1.74
N GLY A 364 34.36 9.81 0.87
CA GLY A 364 34.44 9.09 -0.40
C GLY A 364 35.24 9.82 -1.46
N TYR A 365 35.21 11.15 -1.49
CA TYR A 365 35.95 11.94 -2.48
C TYR A 365 37.47 11.74 -2.40
N PRO A 366 38.12 11.84 -1.23
CA PRO A 366 39.55 11.56 -1.11
C PRO A 366 39.92 10.13 -1.52
N VAL A 367 39.09 9.15 -1.15
CA VAL A 367 39.31 7.73 -1.48
C VAL A 367 39.19 7.50 -2.99
N ALA A 368 38.15 8.04 -3.63
CA ALA A 368 37.96 7.95 -5.07
C ALA A 368 39.09 8.66 -5.84
N TRP A 369 39.52 9.82 -5.36
CA TRP A 369 40.65 10.56 -5.93
C TRP A 369 41.95 9.75 -5.84
N LEU A 370 42.22 9.13 -4.70
CA LEU A 370 43.37 8.25 -4.52
C LEU A 370 43.32 7.05 -5.48
N LEU A 371 42.18 6.36 -5.55
CA LEU A 371 41.96 5.21 -6.44
C LEU A 371 42.15 5.57 -7.92
N ALA A 372 41.72 6.76 -8.34
CA ALA A 372 41.83 7.22 -9.72
C ALA A 372 43.28 7.53 -10.13
N ASN A 373 44.16 7.88 -9.18
CA ASN A 373 45.53 8.31 -9.45
C ASN A 373 46.60 7.25 -9.12
N LEU A 374 46.24 6.14 -8.48
CA LEU A 374 47.17 5.05 -8.17
C LEU A 374 47.40 4.10 -9.36
N PRO A 375 48.54 3.36 -9.38
CA PRO A 375 48.75 2.28 -10.33
C PRO A 375 47.61 1.26 -10.31
N MET A 376 47.24 0.73 -11.49
CA MET A 376 46.06 -0.12 -11.66
C MET A 376 45.99 -1.30 -10.68
N ARG A 377 47.13 -1.93 -10.34
CA ARG A 377 47.17 -3.06 -9.38
C ARG A 377 46.77 -2.64 -7.98
N THR A 378 47.36 -1.57 -7.45
CA THR A 378 47.06 -1.05 -6.11
C THR A 378 45.65 -0.48 -6.05
N ALA A 379 45.20 0.23 -7.10
CA ALA A 379 43.82 0.70 -7.20
C ALA A 379 42.81 -0.45 -7.15
N ASN A 380 43.06 -1.55 -7.88
CA ASN A 380 42.17 -2.71 -7.86
C ASN A 380 42.11 -3.39 -6.47
N VAL A 381 43.24 -3.53 -5.77
CA VAL A 381 43.27 -4.11 -4.41
C VAL A 381 42.49 -3.22 -3.43
N LEU A 382 42.71 -1.91 -3.45
CA LEU A 382 41.97 -0.98 -2.60
C LEU A 382 40.48 -0.95 -2.96
N MET A 383 40.12 -1.09 -4.24
CA MET A 383 38.72 -1.21 -4.67
C MET A 383 38.07 -2.48 -4.10
N ILE A 384 38.78 -3.62 -4.05
CA ILE A 384 38.29 -4.83 -3.39
C ILE A 384 38.00 -4.56 -1.91
N LEU A 385 38.86 -3.82 -1.19
CA LEU A 385 38.61 -3.45 0.21
C LEU A 385 37.39 -2.54 0.37
N VAL A 386 37.16 -1.60 -0.55
CA VAL A 386 35.96 -0.76 -0.57
C VAL A 386 34.69 -1.59 -0.83
N LEU A 387 34.79 -2.64 -1.65
CA LEU A 387 33.68 -3.52 -1.97
C LEU A 387 33.46 -4.64 -0.95
N LEU A 388 34.43 -4.90 -0.08
CA LEU A 388 34.37 -5.93 0.96
C LEU A 388 33.06 -5.93 1.77
N PRO A 389 32.52 -4.77 2.18
CA PRO A 389 31.28 -4.72 2.93
C PRO A 389 30.07 -5.31 2.19
N PHE A 390 30.05 -5.35 0.86
CA PHE A 390 28.94 -5.95 0.09
C PHE A 390 28.84 -7.47 0.25
N TRP A 391 29.95 -8.16 0.52
CA TRP A 391 29.94 -9.60 0.75
C TRP A 391 29.49 -9.99 2.17
N THR A 392 29.31 -9.00 3.05
CA THR A 392 28.87 -9.22 4.42
C THR A 392 27.40 -8.86 4.57
N SER A 393 26.67 -9.66 5.36
CA SER A 393 25.26 -9.39 5.66
C SER A 393 25.10 -8.00 6.27
N LEU A 394 24.07 -7.28 5.83
CA LEU A 394 23.72 -5.98 6.37
C LEU A 394 23.46 -6.06 7.88
N LEU A 395 22.68 -7.04 8.33
CA LEU A 395 22.32 -7.20 9.74
C LEU A 395 23.54 -7.44 10.64
N VAL A 396 24.54 -8.16 10.14
CA VAL A 396 25.80 -8.39 10.87
C VAL A 396 26.58 -7.10 10.99
N ARG A 397 26.70 -6.33 9.90
CA ARG A 397 27.37 -5.01 9.92
C ARG A 397 26.68 -4.03 10.87
N THR A 398 25.35 -3.94 10.85
CA THR A 398 24.60 -3.05 11.74
C THR A 398 24.72 -3.46 13.20
N SER A 399 24.71 -4.76 13.48
CA SER A 399 24.91 -5.28 14.85
C SER A 399 26.33 -5.02 15.35
N ALA A 400 27.34 -5.15 14.48
CA ALA A 400 28.71 -4.80 14.82
C ALA A 400 28.86 -3.31 15.14
N TRP A 401 28.26 -2.43 14.34
CA TRP A 401 28.23 -0.99 14.62
C TRP A 401 27.52 -0.67 15.93
N LYS A 402 26.43 -1.39 16.25
CA LYS A 402 25.75 -1.25 17.54
C LYS A 402 26.71 -1.50 18.71
N VAL A 403 27.51 -2.57 18.65
CA VAL A 403 28.49 -2.88 19.71
C VAL A 403 29.65 -1.86 19.72
N LEU A 404 30.17 -1.46 18.56
CA LEU A 404 31.29 -0.52 18.47
C LEU A 404 30.96 0.88 19.02
N LEU A 405 29.73 1.35 18.80
CA LEU A 405 29.25 2.68 19.19
C LEU A 405 28.63 2.74 20.59
N GLN A 406 28.56 1.61 21.31
CA GLN A 406 28.13 1.63 22.71
C GLN A 406 29.02 2.54 23.56
N GLN A 407 28.50 2.97 24.71
CA GLN A 407 29.26 3.80 25.65
C GLN A 407 30.55 3.07 26.11
N GLN A 408 30.47 1.77 26.38
CA GLN A 408 31.60 0.89 26.68
C GLN A 408 32.09 0.12 25.42
N GLY A 409 31.82 0.67 24.24
CA GLY A 409 32.27 0.10 22.97
C GLY A 409 33.70 0.52 22.63
N VAL A 410 34.29 -0.21 21.68
CA VAL A 410 35.69 -0.04 21.24
C VAL A 410 36.01 1.40 20.84
N ILE A 411 35.07 2.13 20.23
CA ILE A 411 35.30 3.51 19.79
C ILE A 411 35.50 4.43 20.99
N ASN A 412 34.61 4.35 21.99
CA ASN A 412 34.74 5.16 23.20
C ASN A 412 36.01 4.79 23.97
N ASP A 413 36.34 3.50 24.08
CA ASP A 413 37.57 3.07 24.77
C ASP A 413 38.84 3.59 24.08
N LEU A 414 38.87 3.63 22.74
CA LEU A 414 39.96 4.26 22.00
C LEU A 414 40.03 5.77 22.23
N LEU A 415 38.90 6.47 22.29
CA LEU A 415 38.85 7.91 22.56
C LEU A 415 39.35 8.25 23.98
N VAL A 416 39.00 7.42 24.96
CA VAL A 416 39.50 7.53 26.33
C VAL A 416 40.99 7.24 26.39
N TRP A 417 41.44 6.17 25.71
CA TRP A 417 42.86 5.82 25.63
C TRP A 417 43.72 6.91 24.97
N LEU A 418 43.21 7.56 23.92
CA LEU A 418 43.86 8.71 23.27
C LEU A 418 43.82 9.99 24.11
N GLY A 419 43.11 10.02 25.23
CA GLY A 419 42.93 11.20 26.08
C GLY A 419 42.03 12.27 25.48
N LEU A 420 41.23 11.94 24.45
CA LEU A 420 40.29 12.88 23.82
C LEU A 420 39.01 13.06 24.65
N VAL A 421 38.65 12.05 25.45
CA VAL A 421 37.45 12.02 26.29
C VAL A 421 37.79 11.42 27.65
N ASN A 422 37.24 11.96 28.75
CA ASN A 422 37.43 11.36 30.07
C ASN A 422 36.55 10.11 30.22
N ASP A 423 37.02 9.12 31.00
CA ASP A 423 36.30 7.86 31.25
C ASP A 423 34.89 8.07 31.83
N ALA A 424 34.72 9.10 32.67
CA ALA A 424 33.45 9.49 33.28
C ALA A 424 32.48 10.23 32.31
N SER A 425 32.96 10.70 31.16
CA SER A 425 32.20 11.50 30.20
C SER A 425 32.20 10.87 28.79
N ARG A 426 32.13 9.54 28.73
CA ARG A 426 32.02 8.78 27.47
C ARG A 426 30.85 9.28 26.62
N LEU A 427 31.04 9.30 25.31
CA LEU A 427 30.07 9.85 24.37
C LEU A 427 28.90 8.86 24.16
N ALA A 428 27.68 9.36 24.22
CA ALA A 428 26.49 8.61 23.80
C ALA A 428 26.42 8.61 22.26
N LEU A 429 27.08 7.63 21.62
CA LEU A 429 27.14 7.52 20.16
C LEU A 429 26.07 6.58 19.57
N ILE A 430 25.24 5.97 20.42
CA ILE A 430 24.20 5.03 20.00
C ILE A 430 22.82 5.40 20.55
N ASN A 431 21.77 4.86 19.94
CA ASN A 431 20.36 5.14 20.21
C ASN A 431 20.01 6.61 19.95
N ASN A 432 20.69 7.22 18.97
CA ASN A 432 20.46 8.59 18.54
C ASN A 432 20.87 8.81 17.07
N GLN A 433 20.68 10.04 16.59
CA GLN A 433 20.98 10.46 15.22
C GLN A 433 22.46 10.27 14.83
N THR A 434 23.39 10.53 15.75
CA THR A 434 24.82 10.42 15.50
C THR A 434 25.20 8.99 15.12
N GLY A 435 24.68 8.00 15.86
CA GLY A 435 24.91 6.59 15.57
C GLY A 435 24.38 6.18 14.20
N THR A 436 23.17 6.63 13.84
CA THR A 436 22.59 6.41 12.52
C THR A 436 23.47 6.99 11.42
N ILE A 437 23.91 8.24 11.56
CA ILE A 437 24.74 8.93 10.56
C ILE A 437 26.06 8.19 10.36
N ILE A 438 26.75 7.80 11.44
CA ILE A 438 28.05 7.10 11.35
C ILE A 438 27.89 5.75 10.66
N ALA A 439 26.95 4.91 11.13
CA ALA A 439 26.75 3.57 10.61
C ALA A 439 26.31 3.60 9.13
N MET A 440 25.35 4.48 8.79
CA MET A 440 24.88 4.63 7.41
C MET A 440 25.94 5.21 6.48
N THR A 441 26.77 6.16 6.96
CA THR A 441 27.89 6.69 6.16
C THR A 441 28.83 5.58 5.73
N HIS A 442 29.21 4.66 6.64
CA HIS A 442 30.05 3.51 6.31
C HIS A 442 29.36 2.56 5.33
N ILE A 443 28.09 2.23 5.56
CA ILE A 443 27.33 1.30 4.71
C ILE A 443 27.16 1.86 3.29
N LEU A 444 26.94 3.17 3.16
CA LEU A 444 26.67 3.82 1.88
C LEU A 444 27.93 4.38 1.19
N LEU A 445 29.07 4.42 1.88
CA LEU A 445 30.35 4.93 1.35
C LEU A 445 30.72 4.35 -0.03
N PRO A 446 30.61 3.02 -0.28
CA PRO A 446 30.98 2.45 -1.57
C PRO A 446 30.12 2.98 -2.73
N PHE A 447 28.85 3.29 -2.48
CA PHE A 447 27.94 3.85 -3.48
C PHE A 447 28.28 5.29 -3.87
N MET A 448 28.98 6.03 -3.00
CA MET A 448 29.58 7.33 -3.36
C MET A 448 30.89 7.17 -4.13
N ILE A 449 31.75 6.24 -3.68
CA ILE A 449 33.09 6.05 -4.25
C ILE A 449 33.02 5.59 -5.71
N LEU A 450 32.10 4.67 -6.05
CA LEU A 450 32.05 4.07 -7.39
C LEU A 450 31.76 5.09 -8.51
N PRO A 451 30.70 5.92 -8.44
CA PRO A 451 30.46 6.97 -9.44
C PRO A 451 31.58 8.01 -9.50
N LEU A 452 32.10 8.44 -8.34
CA LEU A 452 33.23 9.37 -8.27
C LEU A 452 34.46 8.82 -8.98
N TYR A 453 34.84 7.57 -8.67
CA TYR A 453 35.98 6.91 -9.28
C TYR A 453 35.80 6.75 -10.79
N SER A 454 34.60 6.37 -11.24
CA SER A 454 34.29 6.22 -12.66
C SER A 454 34.56 7.52 -13.44
N VAL A 455 34.07 8.65 -12.94
CA VAL A 455 34.29 9.97 -13.57
C VAL A 455 35.74 10.42 -13.42
N MET A 456 36.31 10.34 -12.22
CA MET A 456 37.68 10.80 -11.95
C MET A 456 38.74 10.08 -12.78
N LYS A 457 38.55 8.79 -13.05
CA LYS A 457 39.49 8.00 -13.86
C LYS A 457 39.53 8.46 -15.32
N THR A 458 38.49 9.13 -15.81
CA THR A 458 38.47 9.67 -17.18
C THR A 458 39.25 10.98 -17.33
N VAL A 459 39.58 11.66 -16.22
CA VAL A 459 40.29 12.96 -16.25
C VAL A 459 41.76 12.74 -16.62
N PRO A 460 42.25 13.29 -17.76
CA PRO A 460 43.63 13.11 -18.19
C PRO A 460 44.63 13.73 -17.19
N PRO A 461 45.66 13.00 -16.73
CA PRO A 461 46.69 13.56 -15.83
C PRO A 461 47.49 14.71 -16.45
N SER A 462 47.44 14.89 -17.77
CA SER A 462 48.06 16.02 -18.48
C SER A 462 47.43 17.36 -18.11
N TYR A 463 46.15 17.42 -17.76
CA TYR A 463 45.47 18.69 -17.41
C TYR A 463 46.06 19.34 -16.18
N LEU A 464 46.33 18.55 -15.13
CA LEU A 464 47.01 19.03 -13.93
C LEU A 464 48.45 19.47 -14.20
N ARG A 465 49.17 18.75 -15.08
CA ARG A 465 50.54 19.13 -15.49
C ARG A 465 50.55 20.45 -16.26
N ALA A 466 49.61 20.64 -17.19
CA ALA A 466 49.45 21.86 -17.97
C ALA A 466 49.13 23.07 -17.09
N ALA A 467 48.22 22.90 -16.12
CA ALA A 467 47.88 23.96 -15.16
C ALA A 467 49.12 24.42 -14.37
N LYS A 468 49.94 23.47 -13.90
CA LYS A 468 51.17 23.79 -13.16
C LYS A 468 52.21 24.48 -14.03
N SER A 469 52.35 24.10 -15.31
CA SER A 469 53.26 24.80 -16.23
C SER A 469 52.86 26.25 -16.52
N LEU A 470 51.58 26.60 -16.33
CA LEU A 470 51.07 27.96 -16.43
C LEU A 470 51.18 28.75 -15.10
N GLY A 471 51.89 28.21 -14.11
CA GLY A 471 52.13 28.86 -12.81
C GLY A 471 51.08 28.56 -11.74
N ALA A 472 50.12 27.65 -11.97
CA ALA A 472 49.15 27.28 -10.95
C ALA A 472 49.79 26.44 -9.82
N THR A 473 49.45 26.75 -8.57
CA THR A 473 49.81 25.89 -7.42
C THR A 473 49.00 24.57 -7.45
N ASN A 474 49.41 23.57 -6.67
CA ASN A 474 48.64 22.32 -6.53
C ASN A 474 47.18 22.56 -6.12
N TRP A 475 46.96 23.50 -5.19
CA TRP A 475 45.63 23.88 -4.72
C TRP A 475 44.80 24.53 -5.84
N THR A 476 45.39 25.49 -6.55
CA THR A 476 44.72 26.17 -7.66
C THR A 476 44.40 25.21 -8.81
N ALA A 477 45.35 24.34 -9.18
CA ALA A 477 45.16 23.35 -10.23
C ALA A 477 44.06 22.33 -9.86
N PHE A 478 44.00 21.92 -8.59
CA PHE A 478 42.95 21.02 -8.12
C PHE A 478 41.56 21.68 -8.21
N TRP A 479 41.35 22.82 -7.55
CA TRP A 479 40.01 23.42 -7.46
C TRP A 479 39.53 24.05 -8.77
N ARG A 480 40.43 24.55 -9.61
CA ARG A 480 40.06 25.25 -10.85
C ARG A 480 40.02 24.34 -12.08
N VAL A 481 40.74 23.22 -12.08
CA VAL A 481 40.84 22.33 -13.24
C VAL A 481 40.28 20.94 -12.94
N TYR A 482 40.71 20.29 -11.86
CA TYR A 482 40.31 18.91 -11.57
C TYR A 482 38.91 18.80 -10.97
N PHE A 483 38.63 19.55 -9.89
CA PHE A 483 37.37 19.48 -9.15
C PHE A 483 36.12 19.75 -10.02
N PRO A 484 36.11 20.76 -10.92
CA PRO A 484 34.94 20.98 -11.78
C PRO A 484 34.62 19.79 -12.70
N GLN A 485 35.63 19.02 -13.08
CA GLN A 485 35.46 17.83 -13.92
C GLN A 485 34.96 16.61 -13.13
N SER A 486 35.11 16.59 -11.81
CA SER A 486 34.57 15.53 -10.95
C SER A 486 33.15 15.80 -10.45
N VAL A 487 32.62 17.02 -10.65
CA VAL A 487 31.25 17.41 -10.24
C VAL A 487 30.17 16.45 -10.75
N PRO A 488 30.17 15.97 -12.02
CA PRO A 488 29.20 14.98 -12.47
C PRO A 488 29.23 13.67 -11.65
N GLY A 489 30.42 13.25 -11.21
CA GLY A 489 30.60 12.09 -10.35
C GLY A 489 30.08 12.32 -8.92
N ILE A 490 30.30 13.53 -8.38
CA ILE A 490 29.72 13.94 -7.09
C ILE A 490 28.19 13.89 -7.19
N GLY A 491 27.62 14.46 -8.25
CA GLY A 491 26.18 14.48 -8.45
C GLY A 491 25.59 13.07 -8.52
N ALA A 492 26.14 12.20 -9.37
CA ALA A 492 25.68 10.82 -9.54
C ALA A 492 25.77 10.02 -8.22
N GLY A 493 26.90 10.13 -7.50
CA GLY A 493 27.06 9.49 -6.19
C GLY A 493 26.13 10.06 -5.13
N SER A 494 25.90 11.36 -5.13
CA SER A 494 25.05 12.05 -4.15
C SER A 494 23.60 11.65 -4.27
N ILE A 495 23.03 11.61 -5.47
CA ILE A 495 21.66 11.11 -5.65
C ILE A 495 21.57 9.66 -5.18
N LEU A 496 22.50 8.82 -5.63
CA LEU A 496 22.43 7.39 -5.34
C LEU A 496 22.44 7.14 -3.82
N VAL A 497 23.37 7.76 -3.11
CA VAL A 497 23.44 7.67 -1.64
C VAL A 497 22.22 8.28 -0.98
N PHE A 498 21.75 9.43 -1.47
CA PHE A 498 20.60 10.11 -0.89
C PHE A 498 19.31 9.29 -1.03
N ILE A 499 18.99 8.78 -2.22
CA ILE A 499 17.82 7.92 -2.48
C ILE A 499 17.90 6.66 -1.61
N LEU A 500 19.07 6.00 -1.58
CA LEU A 500 19.26 4.80 -0.75
C LEU A 500 19.10 5.11 0.75
N SER A 501 19.57 6.27 1.20
CA SER A 501 19.51 6.65 2.61
C SER A 501 18.07 6.91 3.08
N ILE A 502 17.24 7.60 2.28
CA ILE A 502 15.87 7.96 2.67
C ILE A 502 15.02 6.71 2.94
N GLY A 503 15.11 5.71 2.04
CA GLY A 503 14.34 4.47 2.14
C GLY A 503 14.88 3.46 3.18
N TYR A 504 15.96 3.79 3.88
CA TYR A 504 16.59 2.86 4.80
C TYR A 504 15.83 2.77 6.13
N TYR A 505 15.38 1.58 6.53
CA TYR A 505 14.69 1.39 7.81
C TYR A 505 15.48 0.52 8.81
N ILE A 506 16.21 -0.49 8.34
CA ILE A 506 16.89 -1.49 9.21
C ILE A 506 17.97 -0.85 10.11
N THR A 507 18.91 -0.10 9.53
CA THR A 507 20.01 0.51 10.31
C THR A 507 19.51 1.54 11.32
N PRO A 508 18.63 2.50 10.96
CA PRO A 508 18.02 3.42 11.91
C PRO A 508 17.29 2.71 13.06
N GLU A 509 16.60 1.60 12.80
CA GLU A 509 15.89 0.83 13.83
C GLU A 509 16.87 0.26 14.88
N ILE A 510 18.00 -0.28 14.42
CA ILE A 510 18.95 -0.99 15.28
C ILE A 510 19.85 -0.02 16.07
N VAL A 511 20.23 1.10 15.47
CA VAL A 511 21.28 2.01 15.99
C VAL A 511 20.72 3.37 16.44
N GLY A 512 19.59 3.80 15.91
CA GLY A 512 19.08 5.16 16.02
C GLY A 512 18.22 5.47 17.25
N GLY A 513 17.65 4.45 17.91
CA GLY A 513 16.72 4.66 19.04
C GLY A 513 15.56 5.60 18.68
N THR A 514 14.99 6.32 19.65
CA THR A 514 13.82 7.20 19.40
C THR A 514 14.16 8.46 18.60
N LYS A 515 15.41 8.92 18.66
CA LYS A 515 15.84 10.18 18.00
C LYS A 515 16.40 9.96 16.59
N GLY A 516 16.84 8.75 16.26
CA GLY A 516 17.52 8.41 15.00
C GLY A 516 16.71 7.56 14.02
N VAL A 517 15.42 7.29 14.29
CA VAL A 517 14.49 6.62 13.37
C VAL A 517 14.01 7.54 12.24
N PHE A 518 13.73 6.94 11.08
CA PHE A 518 13.30 7.58 9.84
C PHE A 518 11.79 7.36 9.61
N ILE A 519 11.22 8.06 8.62
CA ILE A 519 9.84 7.83 8.18
C ILE A 519 9.64 6.39 7.68
N SER A 520 10.66 5.82 7.06
CA SER A 520 10.69 4.43 6.57
C SER A 520 10.47 3.40 7.69
N ASN A 521 10.88 3.71 8.94
CA ASN A 521 10.57 2.89 10.11
C ASN A 521 9.07 2.89 10.43
N ARG A 522 8.41 4.05 10.31
CA ARG A 522 6.95 4.16 10.51
C ARG A 522 6.15 3.47 9.41
N ILE A 523 6.61 3.56 8.16
CA ILE A 523 6.00 2.80 7.06
C ILE A 523 6.05 1.29 7.36
N ALA A 524 7.20 0.77 7.77
CA ALA A 524 7.35 -0.64 8.15
C ALA A 524 6.45 -1.02 9.35
N TYR A 525 6.37 -0.16 10.37
CA TYR A 525 5.48 -0.36 11.52
C TYR A 525 4.01 -0.46 11.10
N HIS A 526 3.55 0.41 10.20
CA HIS A 526 2.15 0.37 9.74
C HIS A 526 1.83 -0.85 8.87
N ILE A 527 2.82 -1.39 8.15
CA ILE A 527 2.63 -2.63 7.37
C ILE A 527 2.64 -3.87 8.27
N SER A 528 3.58 -3.95 9.21
CA SER A 528 3.87 -5.20 9.94
C SER A 528 3.31 -5.27 11.36
N SER A 529 2.94 -4.15 11.96
CA SER A 529 2.48 -4.10 13.35
C SER A 529 1.07 -3.53 13.48
N SER A 530 0.81 -2.35 12.91
CA SER A 530 -0.53 -1.75 12.99
C SER A 530 -1.47 -2.21 11.88
N LEU A 531 -0.98 -3.00 10.92
CA LEU A 531 -1.73 -3.48 9.74
C LEU A 531 -2.54 -2.38 9.02
N ASN A 532 -2.06 -1.13 9.06
CA ASN A 532 -2.70 0.02 8.42
C ASN A 532 -2.02 0.27 7.07
N TRP A 533 -2.41 -0.53 6.08
CA TRP A 533 -1.82 -0.51 4.74
C TRP A 533 -2.10 0.80 4.02
N GLY A 534 -3.25 1.44 4.25
CA GLY A 534 -3.61 2.72 3.63
C GLY A 534 -2.70 3.86 4.10
N LEU A 535 -2.49 3.98 5.41
CA LEU A 535 -1.57 4.98 5.96
C LEU A 535 -0.12 4.72 5.54
N ALA A 536 0.32 3.45 5.54
CA ALA A 536 1.64 3.08 5.05
C ALA A 536 1.83 3.46 3.56
N ALA A 537 0.81 3.20 2.73
CA ALA A 537 0.79 3.56 1.33
C ALA A 537 0.84 5.08 1.12
N ALA A 538 0.11 5.87 1.91
CA ALA A 538 0.11 7.33 1.82
C ALA A 538 1.50 7.91 2.16
N LEU A 539 2.09 7.44 3.27
CA LEU A 539 3.45 7.81 3.67
C LEU A 539 4.48 7.45 2.59
N GLY A 540 4.39 6.23 2.02
CA GLY A 540 5.24 5.79 0.92
C GLY A 540 5.04 6.60 -0.36
N SER A 541 3.81 6.98 -0.67
CA SER A 541 3.46 7.81 -1.83
C SER A 541 4.06 9.21 -1.73
N ILE A 542 3.97 9.86 -0.57
CA ILE A 542 4.60 11.16 -0.31
C ILE A 542 6.11 11.05 -0.43
N LEU A 543 6.69 10.01 0.16
CA LEU A 543 8.13 9.78 0.11
C LEU A 543 8.62 9.59 -1.34
N LEU A 544 7.89 8.81 -2.14
CA LEU A 544 8.16 8.61 -3.56
C LEU A 544 8.04 9.91 -4.34
N ALA A 545 6.95 10.67 -4.15
CA ALA A 545 6.74 11.95 -4.80
C ALA A 545 7.88 12.93 -4.48
N LEU A 546 8.30 12.99 -3.22
CA LEU A 546 9.43 13.81 -2.77
C LEU A 546 10.73 13.38 -3.47
N VAL A 547 11.01 12.07 -3.53
CA VAL A 547 12.21 11.55 -4.22
C VAL A 547 12.17 11.88 -5.71
N LEU A 548 11.02 11.74 -6.37
CA LEU A 548 10.85 12.08 -7.79
C LEU A 548 11.04 13.58 -8.05
N VAL A 549 10.51 14.44 -7.19
CA VAL A 549 10.72 15.90 -7.27
C VAL A 549 12.20 16.25 -7.12
N LEU A 550 12.90 15.63 -6.17
CA LEU A 550 14.33 15.86 -5.97
C LEU A 550 15.18 15.31 -7.12
N TYR A 551 14.82 14.16 -7.67
CA TYR A 551 15.44 13.61 -8.87
C TYR A 551 15.24 14.55 -10.07
N TRP A 552 14.02 15.04 -10.29
CA TRP A 552 13.71 15.98 -11.35
C TRP A 552 14.47 17.31 -11.20
N LEU A 553 14.53 17.85 -9.98
CA LEU A 553 15.30 19.06 -9.68
C LEU A 553 16.80 18.85 -9.94
N TYR A 554 17.34 17.70 -9.52
CA TYR A 554 18.72 17.35 -9.80
C TYR A 554 18.99 17.29 -11.30
N ASP A 555 18.16 16.57 -12.06
CA ASP A 555 18.34 16.39 -13.50
C ASP A 555 18.32 17.75 -14.21
N ARG A 556 17.43 18.63 -13.77
CA ARG A 556 17.35 20.01 -14.26
C ARG A 556 18.62 20.82 -13.99
N ILE A 557 19.27 20.64 -12.84
CA ILE A 557 20.46 21.42 -12.43
C ILE A 557 21.73 20.86 -13.08
N VAL A 558 21.90 19.53 -13.10
CA VAL A 558 23.13 18.88 -13.57
C VAL A 558 23.11 18.60 -15.08
N GLY A 559 21.93 18.48 -15.68
CA GLY A 559 21.76 18.27 -17.12
C GLY A 559 22.37 16.93 -17.55
N ILE A 560 21.76 15.82 -17.16
CA ILE A 560 22.22 14.47 -17.54
C ILE A 560 22.24 14.32 -19.07
N ASP A 561 21.43 15.09 -19.81
CA ASP A 561 21.45 15.17 -21.28
C ASP A 561 22.80 15.59 -21.89
N ASN A 562 23.72 16.19 -21.11
CA ASN A 562 25.09 16.49 -21.54
C ASN A 562 26.12 15.42 -21.12
N VAL A 563 25.71 14.41 -20.34
CA VAL A 563 26.53 13.26 -19.99
C VAL A 563 26.37 12.24 -21.11
N ASN A 564 27.19 12.39 -22.15
CA ASN A 564 27.39 11.35 -23.16
C ASN A 564 27.89 10.08 -22.44
N LEU A 565 26.97 9.20 -22.07
CA LEU A 565 27.29 7.82 -21.74
C LEU A 565 27.76 7.20 -23.05
N GLY A 566 29.08 7.13 -23.20
CA GLY A 566 29.75 6.72 -24.43
C GLY A 566 29.13 5.48 -25.04
N GLY A 567 28.64 5.66 -26.27
CA GLY A 567 28.36 4.66 -27.28
C GLY A 567 28.93 5.14 -28.59
#